data_AF-A0A2Z5N7N7-F1
#
_entry.id   AF-A0A2Z5N7N7-F1
#
_cell.length_a   1.000
_cell.length_b   1.000
_cell.length_c   1.000
_cell.angle_alpha   90.00
_cell.angle_beta   90.00
_cell.angle_gamma   90.00
#
_symmetry.space_group_name_H-M   'P 1'
#
loop_
_entity.id
_entity.type
_entity.pdbx_description
1 polymer ?
#
loop_
_entity_poly.entity_id
_entity_poly.type
_entity_poly.pdbx_seq_one_letter_code
_entity_poly.pdbx_strand_id
1 'polypeptide(L)'
;MPIRPLRPLLISTALAVSLAAHAQQVGVVADGVYYTPNTHLAAGTSLQVLPDDDKGIAHCCATITGPASKPANQILDNLHDDRTIAAYALSLPKSVPADTRGFGVAGSARFVRQGARPEAVLDGGLQLAFSTCTSMEGTHYLGRKVGANTLLVHLYQYFDGELEPTCKDRDLK
;
A
#
# COMPACT_ATOMS: atom_id res chain seq x y z
N MET A 1 -42.68 -11.26 40.87
CA MET A 1 -41.34 -10.73 40.53
C MET A 1 -41.11 -10.95 39.04
N PRO A 2 -40.91 -9.91 38.22
CA PRO A 2 -40.79 -10.07 36.76
C PRO A 2 -39.35 -10.39 36.36
N ILE A 3 -39.19 -11.34 35.44
CA ILE A 3 -37.94 -11.70 34.80
C ILE A 3 -37.70 -10.73 33.64
N ARG A 4 -36.60 -9.96 33.68
CA ARG A 4 -36.12 -9.18 32.54
C ARG A 4 -35.29 -10.07 31.61
N PRO A 5 -35.56 -10.13 30.30
CA PRO A 5 -34.57 -10.55 29.33
C PRO A 5 -33.76 -9.33 28.87
N LEU A 6 -32.44 -9.46 28.98
CA LEU A 6 -31.44 -8.54 28.46
C LEU A 6 -31.44 -8.51 26.92
N ARG A 7 -31.27 -7.31 26.37
CA ARG A 7 -31.01 -7.02 24.95
C ARG A 7 -29.92 -7.90 24.35
N PRO A 8 -30.08 -8.38 23.11
CA PRO A 8 -28.96 -8.66 22.23
C PRO A 8 -28.98 -7.68 21.05
N LEU A 9 -27.91 -6.93 20.83
CA LEU A 9 -27.50 -6.43 19.49
C LEU A 9 -26.25 -5.56 19.63
N LEU A 10 -25.08 -6.18 19.60
CA LEU A 10 -23.83 -5.51 19.26
C LEU A 10 -22.85 -6.52 18.66
N ILE A 11 -22.99 -6.87 17.38
CA ILE A 11 -21.86 -7.42 16.61
C ILE A 11 -22.00 -7.01 15.14
N SER A 12 -21.41 -5.88 14.75
CA SER A 12 -21.15 -5.54 13.32
C SER A 12 -19.91 -4.64 13.11
N THR A 13 -18.95 -4.60 14.04
CA THR A 13 -17.76 -3.71 13.92
C THR A 13 -16.46 -4.43 13.51
N ALA A 14 -16.43 -5.75 13.43
CA ALA A 14 -15.18 -6.49 13.22
C ALA A 14 -14.65 -6.45 11.76
N LEU A 15 -15.53 -6.30 10.77
CA LEU A 15 -15.11 -6.42 9.36
C LEU A 15 -14.29 -5.20 8.88
N ALA A 16 -14.68 -3.99 9.27
CA ALA A 16 -14.00 -2.76 8.84
C ALA A 16 -12.57 -2.65 9.41
N VAL A 17 -12.39 -3.05 10.68
CA VAL A 17 -11.07 -3.05 11.34
C VAL A 17 -10.11 -4.01 10.63
N SER A 18 -10.61 -5.18 10.22
CA SER A 18 -9.77 -6.15 9.50
C SER A 18 -9.30 -5.61 8.15
N LEU A 19 -10.18 -5.00 7.34
CA LEU A 19 -9.80 -4.49 6.02
C LEU A 19 -8.75 -3.38 6.09
N ALA A 20 -8.90 -2.45 7.05
CA ALA A 20 -7.93 -1.39 7.27
C ALA A 20 -6.56 -1.94 7.66
N ALA A 21 -6.52 -2.94 8.55
CA ALA A 21 -5.27 -3.58 8.97
C ALA A 21 -4.55 -4.30 7.82
N HIS A 22 -5.28 -4.95 6.92
CA HIS A 22 -4.67 -5.56 5.74
C HIS A 22 -4.14 -4.50 4.78
N ALA A 23 -4.91 -3.46 4.46
CA ALA A 23 -4.46 -2.38 3.57
C ALA A 23 -3.19 -1.67 4.08
N GLN A 24 -2.97 -1.63 5.39
CA GLN A 24 -1.73 -1.10 6.00
C GLN A 24 -0.48 -1.92 5.65
N GLN A 25 -0.62 -3.14 5.13
CA GLN A 25 0.52 -3.94 4.66
C GLN A 25 1.08 -3.46 3.31
N VAL A 26 0.36 -2.57 2.63
CA VAL A 26 0.76 -1.97 1.35
C VAL A 26 1.46 -0.63 1.61
N GLY A 27 2.46 -0.34 0.79
CA GLY A 27 3.19 0.91 0.82
C GLY A 27 3.81 1.24 -0.52
N VAL A 28 4.60 2.32 -0.54
CA VAL A 28 5.38 2.76 -1.71
C VAL A 28 6.85 2.46 -1.45
N VAL A 29 7.53 1.91 -2.44
CA VAL A 29 8.99 1.82 -2.44
C VAL A 29 9.52 2.97 -3.29
N ALA A 30 10.47 3.75 -2.76
CA ALA A 30 11.17 4.78 -3.51
C ALA A 30 12.57 4.96 -2.95
N ASP A 31 13.58 5.01 -3.82
CA ASP A 31 14.98 5.28 -3.48
C ASP A 31 15.52 4.42 -2.31
N GLY A 32 15.18 3.12 -2.30
CA GLY A 32 15.61 2.17 -1.28
C GLY A 32 14.87 2.27 0.07
N VAL A 33 13.82 3.07 0.14
CA VAL A 33 12.98 3.28 1.32
C VAL A 33 11.56 2.76 1.05
N TYR A 34 10.98 2.08 2.04
CA TYR A 34 9.58 1.67 2.04
C TYR A 34 8.74 2.57 2.94
N TYR A 35 7.72 3.20 2.35
CA TYR A 35 6.81 4.13 2.98
C TYR A 35 5.44 3.49 3.17
N THR A 36 4.92 3.43 4.40
CA THR A 36 3.67 2.74 4.70
C THR A 36 2.96 3.36 5.91
N PRO A 37 1.61 3.31 5.98
CA PRO A 37 0.88 3.68 7.19
C PRO A 37 1.09 2.68 8.35
N ASN A 38 1.75 1.54 8.14
CA ASN A 38 2.09 0.61 9.21
C ASN A 38 3.36 1.02 9.96
N THR A 39 3.18 1.58 11.16
CA THR A 39 4.25 2.08 12.04
C THR A 39 4.91 1.01 12.91
N HIS A 40 4.54 -0.26 12.75
CA HIS A 40 4.95 -1.36 13.64
C HIS A 40 5.65 -2.52 12.91
N LEU A 41 6.28 -2.28 11.77
CA LEU A 41 7.01 -3.33 11.05
C LEU A 41 8.35 -3.62 11.72
N ALA A 42 8.61 -4.90 11.97
CA ALA A 42 9.85 -5.36 12.58
C ALA A 42 10.99 -5.47 11.55
N ALA A 43 12.23 -5.27 12.01
CA ALA A 43 13.40 -5.62 11.21
C ALA A 43 13.40 -7.13 10.88
N GLY A 44 13.83 -7.48 9.67
CA GLY A 44 13.75 -8.84 9.12
C GLY A 44 12.42 -9.13 8.40
N THR A 45 11.44 -8.23 8.43
CA THR A 45 10.20 -8.39 7.66
C THR A 45 10.51 -8.44 6.16
N SER A 46 10.01 -9.48 5.49
CA SER A 46 10.11 -9.65 4.05
C SER A 46 9.13 -8.73 3.32
N LEU A 47 9.59 -8.16 2.22
CA LEU A 47 8.84 -7.25 1.36
C LEU A 47 8.93 -7.74 -0.09
N GLN A 48 7.78 -7.92 -0.72
CA GLN A 48 7.72 -8.01 -2.19
C GLN A 48 7.56 -6.62 -2.77
N VAL A 49 8.18 -6.40 -3.93
CA VAL A 49 8.25 -5.10 -4.58
C VAL A 49 7.69 -5.23 -5.98
N LEU A 50 6.84 -4.30 -6.38
CA LEU A 50 6.32 -4.18 -7.73
C LEU A 50 6.78 -2.83 -8.29
N PRO A 51 7.82 -2.83 -9.15
CA PRO A 51 8.23 -1.64 -9.87
C PRO A 51 7.11 -1.09 -10.77
N ASP A 52 7.07 0.23 -10.90
CA ASP A 52 6.20 0.99 -11.79
C ASP A 52 6.84 1.09 -13.19
N ASP A 53 7.12 -0.06 -13.79
CA ASP A 53 7.83 -0.17 -15.08
C ASP A 53 6.95 -0.72 -16.21
N ASP A 54 5.64 -0.70 -16.01
CA ASP A 54 4.59 -1.26 -16.88
C ASP A 54 4.68 -2.78 -17.14
N LYS A 55 5.73 -3.47 -16.66
CA LYS A 55 5.88 -4.93 -16.86
C LYS A 55 4.99 -5.72 -15.92
N GLY A 56 4.63 -5.12 -14.78
CA GLY A 56 3.79 -5.75 -13.76
C GLY A 56 4.44 -6.98 -13.12
N ILE A 57 5.77 -7.03 -13.10
CA ILE A 57 6.54 -8.16 -12.54
C ILE A 57 6.93 -7.79 -11.12
N ALA A 58 6.40 -8.52 -10.15
CA ALA A 58 6.83 -8.37 -8.76
C ALA A 58 8.16 -9.11 -8.52
N HIS A 59 9.03 -8.47 -7.75
CA HIS A 59 10.31 -8.97 -7.32
C HIS A 59 10.30 -9.29 -5.83
N CYS A 60 10.90 -10.42 -5.49
CA CYS A 60 11.13 -10.83 -4.11
C CYS A 60 12.63 -11.03 -3.86
N CYS A 61 13.16 -10.86 -2.64
CA CYS A 61 12.50 -10.29 -1.47
C CYS A 61 13.42 -9.22 -0.87
N ALA A 62 12.97 -7.98 -0.87
CA ALA A 62 13.59 -6.94 -0.05
C ALA A 62 13.37 -7.27 1.43
N THR A 63 14.28 -6.82 2.29
CA THR A 63 14.15 -7.00 3.74
C THR A 63 14.14 -5.66 4.43
N ILE A 64 13.17 -5.44 5.33
CA ILE A 64 13.14 -4.26 6.20
C ILE A 64 14.29 -4.37 7.21
N THR A 65 15.18 -3.40 7.22
CA THR A 65 16.32 -3.39 8.17
C THR A 65 16.05 -2.54 9.41
N GLY A 66 15.00 -1.72 9.38
CA GLY A 66 14.61 -0.81 10.46
C GLY A 66 14.10 0.53 9.93
N PRO A 67 13.89 1.52 10.80
CA PRO A 67 13.50 2.88 10.38
C PRO A 67 14.53 3.50 9.45
N ALA A 68 14.07 4.24 8.44
CA ALA A 68 14.95 4.99 7.55
C ALA A 68 15.53 6.21 8.29
N SER A 69 16.86 6.34 8.32
CA SER A 69 17.51 7.47 9.01
C SER A 69 17.31 8.82 8.30
N LYS A 70 17.17 8.81 6.97
CA LYS A 70 16.96 10.02 6.16
C LYS A 70 16.12 9.67 4.92
N PRO A 71 14.78 9.70 5.02
CA PRO A 71 13.91 9.48 3.86
C PRO A 71 14.14 10.60 2.83
N ALA A 72 14.23 10.22 1.55
CA ALA A 72 14.45 11.16 0.45
C ALA A 72 13.15 11.84 -0.01
N ASN A 73 12.03 11.13 0.12
CA ASN A 73 10.72 11.54 -0.35
C ASN A 73 9.75 11.76 0.82
N GLN A 74 8.80 12.68 0.61
CA GLN A 74 7.62 12.83 1.45
C GLN A 74 6.46 12.08 0.80
N ILE A 75 5.90 11.11 1.54
CA ILE A 75 4.74 10.32 1.12
C ILE A 75 3.60 10.56 2.11
N LEU A 76 2.40 10.81 1.60
CA LEU A 76 1.19 11.07 2.37
C LEU A 76 0.14 9.97 2.14
N ASP A 77 -0.74 9.77 3.11
CA ASP A 77 -1.93 8.93 2.99
C ASP A 77 -3.14 9.79 2.61
N ASN A 78 -3.45 9.85 1.32
CA ASN A 78 -4.49 10.73 0.79
C ASN A 78 -5.92 10.19 1.01
N LEU A 79 -6.06 8.97 1.54
CA LEU A 79 -7.36 8.46 2.00
C LEU A 79 -7.65 8.83 3.46
N HIS A 80 -6.60 9.05 4.26
CA HIS A 80 -6.72 9.18 5.71
C HIS A 80 -5.77 10.24 6.25
N ASP A 81 -6.31 11.44 6.46
CA ASP A 81 -5.57 12.62 6.93
C ASP A 81 -5.00 12.46 8.36
N ASP A 82 -5.48 11.47 9.12
CA ASP A 82 -5.09 11.20 10.51
C ASP A 82 -3.96 10.16 10.65
N ARG A 83 -3.57 9.48 9.56
CA ARG A 83 -2.55 8.42 9.61
C ARG A 83 -1.15 8.95 9.29
N THR A 84 -0.20 8.60 10.15
CA THR A 84 1.22 8.88 9.91
C THR A 84 1.82 7.85 8.97
N ILE A 85 2.60 8.31 7.99
CA ILE A 85 3.43 7.43 7.15
C ILE A 85 4.78 7.19 7.82
N ALA A 86 5.09 5.93 8.08
CA ALA A 86 6.41 5.48 8.50
C ALA A 86 7.31 5.21 7.29
N ALA A 87 8.60 5.44 7.46
CA ALA A 87 9.63 5.16 6.46
C ALA A 87 10.63 4.13 7.00
N TYR A 88 10.84 3.06 6.24
CA TYR A 88 11.74 1.97 6.60
C TYR A 88 12.84 1.79 5.55
N ALA A 89 14.06 1.57 6.01
CA ALA A 89 15.18 1.23 5.14
C ALA A 89 15.08 -0.22 4.65
N LEU A 90 15.49 -0.44 3.40
CA LEU A 90 15.47 -1.75 2.77
C LEU A 90 16.89 -2.26 2.48
N SER A 91 17.06 -3.57 2.65
CA SER A 91 18.12 -4.32 1.99
C SER A 91 17.55 -5.00 0.75
N LEU A 92 18.03 -4.64 -0.44
CA LEU A 92 17.56 -5.17 -1.72
C LEU A 92 18.49 -6.31 -2.21
N PRO A 93 17.97 -7.51 -2.53
CA PRO A 93 18.74 -8.53 -3.23
C PRO A 93 19.18 -8.06 -4.62
N LYS A 94 20.28 -8.62 -5.14
CA LYS A 94 20.78 -8.32 -6.49
C LYS A 94 19.79 -8.61 -7.63
N SER A 95 18.81 -9.47 -7.38
CA SER A 95 17.75 -9.82 -8.35
C SER A 95 16.64 -8.77 -8.45
N VAL A 96 16.61 -7.80 -7.53
CA VAL A 96 15.70 -6.66 -7.58
C VAL A 96 16.40 -5.54 -8.36
N PRO A 97 15.76 -4.92 -9.36
CA PRO A 97 16.32 -3.78 -10.08
C PRO A 97 16.73 -2.65 -9.12
N ALA A 98 17.67 -1.80 -9.52
CA ALA A 98 18.07 -0.66 -8.70
C ALA A 98 16.97 0.41 -8.62
N ASP A 99 16.22 0.60 -9.70
CA ASP A 99 15.01 1.42 -9.70
C ASP A 99 13.80 0.55 -9.35
N THR A 100 13.28 0.74 -8.14
CA THR A 100 12.16 -0.01 -7.58
C THR A 100 10.98 0.89 -7.24
N ARG A 101 10.91 2.09 -7.82
CA ARG A 101 9.79 3.00 -7.58
C ARG A 101 8.49 2.29 -7.91
N GLY A 102 7.51 2.32 -7.01
CA GLY A 102 6.28 1.57 -7.16
C GLY A 102 5.71 1.07 -5.84
N PHE A 103 5.08 -0.11 -5.86
CA PHE A 103 4.40 -0.66 -4.69
C PHE A 103 5.28 -1.63 -3.91
N GLY A 104 5.09 -1.67 -2.60
CA GLY A 104 5.62 -2.70 -1.71
C GLY A 104 4.49 -3.37 -0.93
N VAL A 105 4.62 -4.68 -0.68
CA VAL A 105 3.68 -5.46 0.14
C VAL A 105 4.48 -6.27 1.16
N ALA A 106 4.23 -6.00 2.45
CA ALA A 106 4.96 -6.61 3.56
C ALA A 106 4.24 -7.83 4.15
N GLY A 107 5.00 -8.80 4.67
CA GLY A 107 4.45 -9.96 5.39
C GLY A 107 4.10 -11.16 4.50
N SER A 108 3.11 -11.96 4.90
CA SER A 108 2.64 -13.14 4.14
C SER A 108 1.76 -12.79 2.94
N ALA A 109 1.40 -11.52 2.81
CA ALA A 109 0.80 -10.94 1.62
C ALA A 109 1.75 -11.05 0.41
N ARG A 110 1.18 -11.32 -0.78
CA ARG A 110 1.98 -11.50 -2.00
C ARG A 110 1.33 -10.94 -3.24
N PHE A 111 2.17 -10.44 -4.15
CA PHE A 111 1.70 -10.09 -5.48
C PHE A 111 1.27 -11.34 -6.25
N VAL A 112 0.17 -11.23 -6.98
CA VAL A 112 -0.35 -12.23 -7.90
C VAL A 112 -0.57 -11.56 -9.24
N ARG A 113 -0.20 -12.24 -10.33
CA ARG A 113 -0.52 -11.76 -11.67
C ARG A 113 -1.86 -12.37 -12.10
N GLN A 114 -2.93 -11.59 -12.05
CA GLN A 114 -4.21 -11.97 -12.65
C GLN A 114 -4.61 -10.91 -13.70
N GLY A 115 -4.65 -11.34 -14.97
CA GLY A 115 -5.06 -10.46 -16.07
C GLY A 115 -4.03 -9.36 -16.40
N ALA A 116 -4.55 -8.17 -16.72
CA ALA A 116 -3.78 -7.06 -17.31
C ALA A 116 -3.22 -6.06 -16.29
N ARG A 117 -3.63 -6.14 -15.01
CA ARG A 117 -3.17 -5.24 -13.95
C ARG A 117 -2.37 -6.03 -12.91
N PRO A 118 -1.36 -5.41 -12.27
CA PRO A 118 -0.70 -6.05 -11.15
C PRO A 118 -1.64 -6.09 -9.94
N GLU A 119 -1.71 -7.23 -9.27
CA GLU A 119 -2.56 -7.44 -8.10
C GLU A 119 -1.75 -8.00 -6.92
N ALA A 120 -2.27 -7.87 -5.70
CA ALA A 120 -1.79 -8.62 -4.55
C ALA A 120 -2.93 -9.25 -3.77
N VAL A 121 -2.66 -10.43 -3.23
CA VAL A 121 -3.47 -11.07 -2.20
C VAL A 121 -2.82 -10.76 -0.86
N LEU A 122 -3.49 -9.93 -0.08
CA LEU A 122 -3.08 -9.63 1.29
C LEU A 122 -3.50 -10.74 2.24
N ASP A 123 -3.01 -10.69 3.47
CA ASP A 123 -3.42 -11.63 4.50
C ASP A 123 -4.95 -11.58 4.67
N GLY A 124 -5.57 -12.71 5.02
CA GLY A 124 -7.04 -12.81 5.05
C GLY A 124 -7.73 -12.86 3.67
N GLY A 125 -6.96 -12.91 2.57
CA GLY A 125 -7.48 -13.14 1.22
C GLY A 125 -8.00 -11.89 0.50
N LEU A 126 -7.73 -10.69 1.04
CA LEU A 126 -8.11 -9.44 0.40
C LEU A 126 -7.28 -9.22 -0.88
N GLN A 127 -7.95 -9.22 -2.03
CA GLN A 127 -7.33 -8.95 -3.32
C GLN A 127 -7.39 -7.46 -3.68
N LEU A 128 -6.22 -6.88 -3.98
CA LEU A 128 -6.07 -5.51 -4.44
C LEU A 128 -5.46 -5.47 -5.83
N ALA A 129 -6.00 -4.61 -6.71
CA ALA A 129 -5.37 -4.21 -7.96
C ALA A 129 -4.68 -2.87 -7.78
N PHE A 130 -3.48 -2.75 -8.34
CA PHE A 130 -2.65 -1.56 -8.22
C PHE A 130 -2.58 -0.76 -9.52
N SER A 131 -2.47 0.56 -9.37
CA SER A 131 -2.25 1.48 -10.47
C SER A 131 -1.52 2.72 -9.99
N THR A 132 -0.62 3.22 -10.82
CA THR A 132 0.07 4.50 -10.61
C THR A 132 -0.41 5.50 -11.66
N CYS A 133 -0.55 6.76 -11.29
CA CYS A 133 -0.74 7.84 -12.24
C CYS A 133 -0.17 9.15 -11.68
N THR A 134 0.06 10.12 -12.55
CA THR A 134 0.56 11.47 -12.23
C THR A 134 -0.55 12.50 -12.37
N SER A 135 -0.65 13.42 -11.40
CA SER A 135 -1.41 14.66 -11.51
C SER A 135 -0.44 15.84 -11.67
N MET A 136 -0.97 17.07 -11.72
CA MET A 136 -0.13 18.27 -11.77
C MET A 136 0.70 18.50 -10.50
N GLU A 137 0.32 17.87 -9.39
CA GLU A 137 0.94 18.11 -8.10
C GLU A 137 1.88 16.97 -7.68
N GLY A 138 1.74 15.77 -8.27
CA GLY A 138 2.51 14.61 -7.82
C GLY A 138 2.11 13.26 -8.42
N THR A 139 2.67 12.19 -7.85
CA THR A 139 2.37 10.80 -8.20
C THR A 139 1.39 10.20 -7.21
N HIS A 140 0.35 9.54 -7.71
CA HIS A 140 -0.63 8.80 -6.94
C HIS A 140 -0.43 7.29 -7.09
N TYR A 141 -0.30 6.60 -5.96
CA TYR A 141 -0.21 5.15 -5.86
C TYR A 141 -1.51 4.61 -5.29
N LEU A 142 -2.27 3.89 -6.11
CA LEU A 142 -3.64 3.51 -5.84
C LEU A 142 -3.75 2.00 -5.69
N GLY A 143 -4.40 1.54 -4.63
CA GLY A 143 -4.75 0.13 -4.39
C GLY A 143 -6.26 -0.04 -4.23
N ARG A 144 -6.89 -0.77 -5.13
CA ARG A 144 -8.35 -0.96 -5.19
C ARG A 144 -8.75 -2.39 -4.92
N LYS A 145 -9.83 -2.59 -4.17
CA LYS A 145 -10.41 -3.92 -3.99
C LYS A 145 -10.90 -4.48 -5.32
N VAL A 146 -10.40 -5.66 -5.68
CA VAL A 146 -10.85 -6.39 -6.89
C VAL A 146 -12.35 -6.69 -6.77
N GLY A 147 -13.10 -6.46 -7.85
CA GLY A 147 -14.54 -6.70 -7.94
C GLY A 147 -15.45 -5.59 -7.37
N ALA A 148 -14.96 -4.72 -6.47
CA ALA A 148 -15.74 -3.63 -5.88
C ALA A 148 -15.29 -2.22 -6.34
N ASN A 149 -14.11 -2.12 -6.97
CA ASN A 149 -13.47 -0.86 -7.39
C ASN A 149 -13.27 0.18 -6.27
N THR A 150 -13.48 -0.21 -5.01
CA THR A 150 -13.30 0.65 -3.84
C THR A 150 -11.81 0.92 -3.60
N LEU A 151 -11.44 2.18 -3.43
CA LEU A 151 -10.09 2.59 -3.06
C LEU A 151 -9.82 2.25 -1.59
N LEU A 152 -8.76 1.50 -1.34
CA LEU A 152 -8.33 1.09 0.02
C LEU A 152 -6.92 1.58 0.36
N VAL A 153 -6.14 1.96 -0.66
CA VAL A 153 -4.81 2.56 -0.53
C VAL A 153 -4.73 3.73 -1.50
N HIS A 154 -4.35 4.91 -1.02
CA HIS A 154 -4.03 6.07 -1.84
C HIS A 154 -2.84 6.78 -1.21
N LEU A 155 -1.65 6.39 -1.65
CA LEU A 155 -0.43 7.04 -1.22
C LEU A 155 -0.04 8.08 -2.26
N TYR A 156 0.45 9.21 -1.78
CA TYR A 156 0.70 10.37 -2.62
C TYR A 156 2.09 10.93 -2.38
N GLN A 157 2.83 11.13 -3.46
CA GLN A 157 4.15 11.74 -3.47
C GLN A 157 4.10 13.07 -4.19
N TYR A 158 4.32 14.16 -3.46
CA TYR A 158 4.51 15.46 -4.08
C TYR A 158 5.86 15.54 -4.78
N PHE A 159 5.92 16.17 -5.94
CA PHE A 159 7.16 16.65 -6.53
C PHE A 159 6.94 18.02 -7.14
N ASP A 160 7.97 18.86 -7.12
CA ASP A 160 7.93 20.18 -7.72
C ASP A 160 8.26 20.03 -9.21
N GLY A 161 7.22 19.94 -10.04
CA GLY A 161 7.38 19.78 -11.48
C GLY A 161 6.06 19.84 -12.23
N GLU A 162 6.06 20.57 -13.35
CA GLU A 162 4.94 20.56 -14.29
C GLU A 162 5.03 19.29 -15.15
N LEU A 163 4.35 18.23 -14.71
CA LEU A 163 4.13 17.05 -15.54
C LEU A 163 2.75 17.08 -16.16
N GLU A 164 2.67 16.62 -17.40
CA GLU A 164 1.38 16.36 -18.04
C GLU A 164 0.61 15.31 -17.21
N PRO A 165 -0.60 15.63 -16.74
CA PRO A 165 -1.36 14.74 -15.88
C PRO A 165 -1.81 13.50 -16.67
N THR A 166 -1.55 12.33 -16.10
CA THR A 166 -2.01 11.04 -16.63
C THR A 166 -3.20 10.48 -15.85
N CYS A 167 -3.46 11.01 -14.65
CA CYS A 167 -4.62 10.64 -13.85
C CYS A 167 -5.92 11.13 -14.48
N LYS A 168 -6.94 10.26 -14.50
CA LYS A 168 -8.33 10.70 -14.72
C LYS A 168 -8.96 10.95 -13.36
N ASP A 169 -9.77 12.00 -13.21
CA ASP A 169 -10.43 12.33 -11.93
C ASP A 169 -11.18 11.16 -11.29
N ARG A 170 -11.78 10.30 -12.14
CA ARG A 170 -12.50 9.10 -11.69
C ARG A 170 -11.58 8.05 -11.05
N ASP A 171 -10.30 8.07 -11.36
CA ASP A 171 -9.30 7.13 -10.85
C ASP A 171 -8.75 7.59 -9.48
N LEU A 172 -9.09 8.81 -9.03
CA LEU A 172 -8.74 9.35 -7.71
C LEU A 172 -9.90 9.27 -6.70
N LYS A 173 -11.06 8.76 -7.12
CA LYS A 173 -12.27 8.60 -6.31
C LYS A 173 -12.58 7.14 -6.01
#